data_AF-Q0CCE5-F1
#
_entry.id   AF-Q0CCE5-F1
#
_cell.length_a   1.000
_cell.length_b   1.000
_cell.length_c   1.000
_cell.angle_alpha   90.00
_cell.angle_beta   90.00
_cell.angle_gamma   90.00
#
_symmetry.space_group_name_H-M   'P 1'
#
loop_
_entity.id
_entity.type
_entity.pdbx_description
1 polymer ?
#
loop_
_entity_poly.entity_id
_entity_poly.type
_entity_poly.pdbx_seq_one_letter_code
_entity_poly.pdbx_strand_id
1 'polypeptide(L)'
;MGWRYQIPFFLQHGFRVVCPDCIGYGRSVGISLLNHGKKYSFTQDSPTESLSPYSLKSQCQDFRDLAEKLGCRSIIAGGHDWGAMFAYRFALYFPEFVTHLITFVVPYIPPSPEYVSPIDLANSTPSFGYQTQLGSEEGIIEANTQDKDGVYRFLNTLYGGSTSDGKYAFSAMAGVDFALASQLSRTRLLDAEEMEYYVNEYARNGLRGPCEFLSVVVRRLYTATTTAHTT
;
A
#
# COMPACT_ATOMS: atom_id res chain seq x y z
N MET A 1 -2.47 12.75 -3.71
CA MET A 1 -3.86 12.99 -4.16
C MET A 1 -4.94 12.13 -3.48
N GLY A 2 -4.62 11.04 -2.76
CA GLY A 2 -5.65 10.16 -2.16
C GLY A 2 -6.56 10.82 -1.12
N TRP A 3 -6.05 11.80 -0.36
CA TRP A 3 -6.79 12.51 0.69
C TRP A 3 -7.22 13.93 0.29
N ARG A 4 -7.27 14.23 -1.01
CA ARG A 4 -7.47 15.60 -1.55
C ARG A 4 -8.78 16.27 -1.12
N TYR A 5 -9.81 15.49 -0.81
CA TYR A 5 -11.08 16.01 -0.30
C TYR A 5 -11.06 16.21 1.22
N GLN A 6 -10.33 15.36 1.95
CA GLN A 6 -10.29 15.38 3.42
C GLN A 6 -9.32 16.44 3.95
N ILE A 7 -8.17 16.64 3.27
CA ILE A 7 -7.18 17.65 3.68
C ILE A 7 -7.83 19.05 3.85
N PRO A 8 -8.50 19.64 2.84
CA PRO A 8 -9.13 20.95 3.00
C PRO A 8 -10.24 20.92 4.05
N PHE A 9 -10.99 19.82 4.15
CA PHE A 9 -12.03 19.66 5.16
C PHE A 9 -11.48 19.71 6.58
N PHE A 10 -10.33 19.12 6.88
CA PHE A 10 -9.75 19.18 8.22
C PHE A 10 -9.06 20.52 8.49
N LEU A 11 -8.40 21.10 7.48
CA LEU A 11 -7.80 22.44 7.59
C LEU A 11 -8.84 23.51 7.94
N GLN A 12 -10.03 23.50 7.32
CA GLN A 12 -11.09 24.48 7.63
C GLN A 12 -11.63 24.35 9.07
N HIS A 13 -11.45 23.19 9.70
CA HIS A 13 -11.85 22.93 11.10
C HIS A 13 -10.70 23.13 12.09
N GLY A 14 -9.59 23.76 11.66
CA GLY A 14 -8.48 24.12 12.55
C GLY A 14 -7.50 23.00 12.84
N PHE A 15 -7.58 21.85 12.14
CA PHE A 15 -6.59 20.80 12.28
C PHE A 15 -5.37 21.07 11.40
N ARG A 16 -4.18 20.75 11.89
CA ARG A 16 -3.00 20.58 11.05
C ARG A 16 -3.02 19.18 10.44
N VAL A 17 -2.99 19.09 9.11
CA VAL A 17 -3.02 17.81 8.39
C VAL A 17 -1.63 17.48 7.86
N VAL A 18 -1.15 16.27 8.13
CA VAL A 18 0.12 15.73 7.63
C VAL A 18 -0.21 14.43 6.88
N CYS A 19 0.00 14.42 5.56
CA CYS A 19 -0.34 13.32 4.67
C CYS A 19 0.86 12.98 3.78
N PRO A 20 1.88 12.28 4.31
CA PRO A 20 3.06 11.89 3.54
C PRO A 20 2.73 10.75 2.58
N ASP A 21 3.49 10.64 1.49
CA ASP A 21 3.49 9.43 0.68
C ASP A 21 4.17 8.30 1.48
N CYS A 22 3.57 7.11 1.54
CA CYS A 22 4.21 5.95 2.17
C CYS A 22 5.47 5.51 1.39
N ILE A 23 6.38 4.79 2.04
CA ILE A 23 7.59 4.27 1.39
C ILE A 23 7.22 3.46 0.13
N GLY A 24 7.91 3.74 -0.98
CA GLY A 24 7.62 3.14 -2.28
C GLY A 24 6.54 3.85 -3.09
N TYR A 25 5.83 4.83 -2.54
CA TYR A 25 4.80 5.59 -3.25
C TYR A 25 5.25 7.03 -3.55
N GLY A 26 4.78 7.57 -4.67
CA GLY A 26 4.93 8.99 -5.03
C GLY A 26 6.37 9.47 -4.92
N ARG A 27 6.63 10.39 -3.98
CA ARG A 27 7.97 10.98 -3.78
C ARG A 27 8.77 10.36 -2.64
N SER A 28 8.21 9.38 -1.94
CA SER A 28 8.90 8.62 -0.91
C SER A 28 9.62 7.43 -1.53
N VAL A 29 10.95 7.47 -1.50
CA VAL A 29 11.82 6.48 -2.16
C VAL A 29 11.60 5.06 -1.63
N GLY A 30 11.42 4.09 -2.54
CA GLY A 30 11.41 2.66 -2.21
C GLY A 30 12.83 2.08 -2.16
N ILE A 31 13.00 0.95 -1.46
CA ILE A 31 14.32 0.32 -1.27
C ILE A 31 14.95 -0.16 -2.59
N SER A 32 14.13 -0.54 -3.58
CA SER A 32 14.61 -0.94 -4.90
C SER A 32 15.46 0.14 -5.59
N LEU A 33 15.23 1.41 -5.27
CA LEU A 33 16.00 2.56 -5.74
C LEU A 33 17.27 2.82 -4.91
N LEU A 34 17.29 2.45 -3.63
CA LEU A 34 18.42 2.69 -2.72
C LEU A 34 19.60 1.73 -2.96
N ASN A 35 19.36 0.59 -3.61
CA ASN A 35 20.36 -0.48 -3.77
C ASN A 35 20.77 -0.76 -5.23
N HIS A 36 20.78 0.28 -6.09
CA HIS A 36 21.35 0.25 -7.45
C HIS A 36 20.90 -0.95 -8.33
N GLY A 37 19.60 -1.26 -8.35
CA GLY A 37 19.06 -2.25 -9.30
C GLY A 37 19.24 -3.71 -8.91
N LYS A 38 19.66 -4.03 -7.67
CA LYS A 38 19.55 -5.41 -7.17
C LYS A 38 18.06 -5.83 -7.11
N LYS A 39 17.73 -6.92 -7.80
CA LYS A 39 16.45 -7.63 -7.62
C LYS A 39 16.46 -8.25 -6.23
N TYR A 40 15.52 -7.83 -5.38
CA TYR A 40 15.23 -8.53 -4.14
C TYR A 40 14.07 -9.47 -4.46
N SER A 41 14.37 -10.76 -4.47
CA SER A 41 13.38 -11.82 -4.40
C SER A 41 13.23 -12.18 -2.92
N PHE A 42 12.07 -12.67 -2.52
CA PHE A 42 11.88 -13.30 -1.22
C PHE A 42 11.89 -14.83 -1.42
N THR A 43 13.02 -15.39 -1.85
CA THR A 43 13.25 -16.81 -1.59
C THR A 43 13.31 -17.03 -0.07
N GLN A 44 13.03 -18.24 0.38
CA GLN A 44 13.26 -18.66 1.77
C GLN A 44 14.71 -18.40 2.24
N ASP A 45 15.63 -18.23 1.28
CA ASP A 45 17.05 -17.95 1.46
C ASP A 45 17.45 -16.47 1.30
N SER A 46 16.49 -15.57 1.04
CA SER A 46 16.79 -14.15 0.86
C SER A 46 16.86 -13.42 2.21
N PRO A 47 17.88 -12.57 2.46
CA PRO A 47 18.05 -11.90 3.74
C PRO A 47 16.83 -11.05 4.08
N THR A 48 16.11 -11.43 5.15
CA THR A 48 14.90 -10.78 5.67
C THR A 48 15.12 -9.31 6.07
N GLU A 49 16.37 -8.88 6.19
CA GLU A 49 16.79 -7.51 6.48
C GLU A 49 16.52 -6.54 5.32
N SER A 50 16.58 -7.02 4.07
CA SER A 50 16.52 -6.18 2.87
C SER A 50 15.19 -5.45 2.65
N LEU A 51 14.09 -5.95 3.26
CA LEU A 51 12.75 -5.37 3.11
C LEU A 51 12.15 -4.92 4.46
N SER A 52 12.98 -4.86 5.50
CA SER A 52 12.58 -4.39 6.82
C SER A 52 11.98 -2.96 6.85
N PRO A 53 12.41 -2.00 6.00
CA PRO A 53 11.76 -0.69 5.92
C PRO A 53 10.32 -0.71 5.42
N TYR A 54 9.90 -1.73 4.67
CA TYR A 54 8.49 -1.88 4.28
C TYR A 54 7.62 -2.50 5.38
N SER A 55 8.20 -2.95 6.50
CA SER A 55 7.40 -3.48 7.60
C SER A 55 6.53 -2.39 8.23
N LEU A 56 5.33 -2.77 8.71
CA LEU A 56 4.42 -1.83 9.37
C LEU A 56 5.10 -1.17 10.58
N LYS A 57 5.92 -1.91 11.35
CA LYS A 57 6.67 -1.37 12.49
C LYS A 57 7.67 -0.29 12.07
N SER A 58 8.47 -0.53 11.03
CA SER A 58 9.45 0.46 10.55
C SER A 58 8.76 1.73 10.06
N GLN A 59 7.73 1.58 9.21
CA GLN A 59 6.99 2.73 8.71
C GLN A 59 6.28 3.49 9.84
N CYS A 60 5.77 2.79 10.87
CA CYS A 60 5.19 3.42 12.05
C CYS A 60 6.23 4.26 12.79
N GLN A 61 7.46 3.76 12.93
CA GLN A 61 8.57 4.52 13.50
C GLN A 61 8.90 5.76 12.65
N ASP A 62 8.97 5.64 11.33
CA ASP A 62 9.25 6.78 10.45
C ASP A 62 8.19 7.89 10.60
N PHE A 63 6.92 7.51 10.73
CA PHE A 63 5.82 8.47 10.95
C PHE A 63 5.86 9.06 12.36
N ARG A 64 6.26 8.29 13.38
CA ARG A 64 6.51 8.79 14.74
C ARG A 64 7.59 9.87 14.73
N ASP A 65 8.74 9.56 14.12
CA ASP A 65 9.90 10.45 14.04
C ASP A 65 9.56 11.72 13.25
N LEU A 66 8.81 11.59 12.14
CA LEU A 66 8.32 12.74 11.39
C LEU A 66 7.40 13.62 12.28
N ALA A 67 6.44 13.01 12.98
CA ALA A 67 5.53 13.75 13.84
C ALA A 67 6.27 14.50 14.97
N GLU A 68 7.27 13.87 15.59
CA GLU A 68 8.12 14.52 16.60
C GLU A 68 8.91 15.70 16.02
N LYS A 69 9.52 15.53 14.85
CA LYS A 69 10.23 16.62 14.15
C LYS A 69 9.31 17.79 13.78
N LEU A 70 8.04 17.51 13.54
CA LEU A 70 7.02 18.53 13.29
C LEU A 70 6.48 19.16 14.58
N GLY A 71 6.94 18.73 15.76
CA GLY A 71 6.55 19.25 17.07
C GLY A 71 5.26 18.65 17.64
N CYS A 72 4.76 17.55 17.08
CA CYS A 72 3.53 16.91 17.55
C CYS A 72 3.80 16.09 18.82
N ARG A 73 3.01 16.34 19.88
CA ARG A 73 3.04 15.56 21.14
C ARG A 73 2.08 14.38 21.16
N SER A 74 1.03 14.46 20.35
CA SER A 74 0.10 13.39 20.05
C SER A 74 -0.58 13.68 18.72
N ILE A 75 -1.26 12.68 18.16
CA ILE A 75 -1.94 12.80 16.86
C ILE A 75 -3.31 12.13 16.86
N ILE A 76 -4.09 12.43 15.81
CA ILE A 76 -5.18 11.60 15.31
C ILE A 76 -4.61 10.84 14.11
N ALA A 77 -4.70 9.51 14.11
CA ALA A 77 -4.19 8.69 13.02
C ALA A 77 -5.32 8.31 12.04
N GLY A 78 -5.13 8.62 10.75
CA GLY A 78 -6.09 8.37 9.69
C GLY A 78 -5.58 7.32 8.69
N GLY A 79 -6.46 6.47 8.16
CA GLY A 79 -6.06 5.42 7.23
C GLY A 79 -7.18 4.88 6.34
N HIS A 80 -6.84 4.54 5.10
CA HIS A 80 -7.72 3.89 4.13
C HIS A 80 -6.98 2.69 3.51
N ASP A 81 -7.67 1.58 3.29
CA ASP A 81 -7.08 0.35 2.72
C ASP A 81 -5.85 -0.10 3.54
N TRP A 82 -4.67 -0.30 2.94
CA TRP A 82 -3.44 -0.58 3.69
C TRP A 82 -3.08 0.50 4.71
N GLY A 83 -3.45 1.75 4.45
CA GLY A 83 -3.28 2.85 5.39
C GLY A 83 -4.12 2.68 6.66
N ALA A 84 -5.28 2.00 6.60
CA ALA A 84 -6.07 1.68 7.80
C ALA A 84 -5.33 0.65 8.68
N MET A 85 -4.76 -0.38 8.05
CA MET A 85 -3.93 -1.38 8.74
C MET A 85 -2.72 -0.73 9.39
N PHE A 86 -2.09 0.21 8.69
CA PHE A 86 -1.04 1.05 9.23
C PHE A 86 -1.50 1.85 10.46
N ALA A 87 -2.62 2.56 10.37
CA ALA A 87 -3.16 3.36 11.48
C ALA A 87 -3.44 2.51 12.73
N TYR A 88 -4.00 1.30 12.57
CA TYR A 88 -4.20 0.38 13.70
C TYR A 88 -2.87 -0.06 14.32
N ARG A 89 -1.87 -0.44 13.51
CA ARG A 89 -0.55 -0.80 14.03
C ARG A 89 0.14 0.38 14.71
N PHE A 90 -0.05 1.59 14.21
CA PHE A 90 0.54 2.78 14.79
C PHE A 90 0.00 3.05 16.20
N ALA A 91 -1.31 2.92 16.41
CA ALA A 91 -1.93 3.00 17.73
C ALA A 91 -1.48 1.86 18.66
N LEU A 92 -1.24 0.66 18.15
CA LEU A 92 -0.74 -0.47 18.95
C LEU A 92 0.72 -0.28 19.38
N TYR A 93 1.58 0.24 18.50
CA TYR A 93 3.00 0.44 18.81
C TYR A 93 3.25 1.68 19.67
N PHE A 94 2.42 2.72 19.53
CA PHE A 94 2.56 3.98 20.28
C PHE A 94 1.22 4.43 20.88
N PRO A 95 0.64 3.66 21.81
CA PRO A 95 -0.69 3.93 22.36
C PRO A 95 -0.78 5.29 23.06
N GLU A 96 0.30 5.74 23.69
CA GLU A 96 0.39 7.05 24.35
C GLU A 96 0.46 8.23 23.36
N PHE A 97 0.76 7.96 22.08
CA PHE A 97 0.92 9.00 21.06
C PHE A 97 -0.31 9.19 20.18
N VAL A 98 -1.15 8.16 20.03
CA VAL A 98 -2.35 8.20 19.19
C VAL A 98 -3.58 8.41 20.06
N THR A 99 -4.25 9.54 19.89
CA THR A 99 -5.46 9.88 20.67
C THR A 99 -6.74 9.30 20.07
N HIS A 100 -6.83 9.26 18.75
CA HIS A 100 -8.02 8.83 18.00
C HIS A 100 -7.62 8.17 16.69
N LEU A 101 -8.50 7.30 16.18
CA LEU A 101 -8.36 6.61 14.90
C LEU A 101 -9.51 6.98 13.96
N ILE A 102 -9.18 7.23 12.69
CA ILE A 102 -10.16 7.39 11.61
C ILE A 102 -9.78 6.41 10.49
N THR A 103 -10.49 5.30 10.40
CA THR A 103 -10.19 4.25 9.41
C THR A 103 -11.34 4.00 8.46
N PHE A 104 -11.00 3.69 7.21
CA PHE A 104 -11.96 3.40 6.14
C PHE A 104 -11.66 2.03 5.53
N VAL A 105 -12.74 1.36 5.08
CA VAL A 105 -12.79 0.10 4.32
C VAL A 105 -12.23 -1.16 4.99
N VAL A 106 -11.01 -1.14 5.53
CA VAL A 106 -10.39 -2.31 6.16
C VAL A 106 -10.68 -2.34 7.67
N PRO A 107 -11.32 -3.40 8.19
CA PRO A 107 -11.59 -3.53 9.63
C PRO A 107 -10.30 -3.79 10.41
N TYR A 108 -10.35 -3.62 11.73
CA TYR A 108 -9.24 -4.00 12.60
C TYR A 108 -8.97 -5.51 12.52
N ILE A 109 -7.72 -5.86 12.23
CA ILE A 109 -7.23 -7.24 12.24
C ILE A 109 -6.17 -7.35 13.35
N PRO A 110 -6.43 -8.15 14.41
CA PRO A 110 -5.46 -8.31 15.50
C PRO A 110 -4.15 -8.92 14.99
N PRO A 111 -3.00 -8.59 15.60
CA PRO A 111 -1.75 -9.28 15.29
C PRO A 111 -1.89 -10.78 15.55
N SER A 112 -1.49 -11.61 14.58
CA SER A 112 -1.40 -13.06 14.77
C SER A 112 0.05 -13.47 15.01
N PRO A 113 0.31 -14.49 15.85
CA PRO A 113 1.63 -15.10 15.98
C PRO A 113 1.94 -16.11 14.85
N GLU A 114 0.93 -16.59 14.13
CA GLU A 114 1.04 -17.62 13.10
C GLU A 114 1.02 -17.04 11.70
N TYR A 115 2.10 -17.23 10.94
CA TYR A 115 2.24 -16.85 9.53
C TYR A 115 1.26 -17.60 8.61
N VAL A 116 0.45 -16.85 7.86
CA VAL A 116 -0.38 -17.38 6.76
C VAL A 116 0.15 -16.84 5.44
N SER A 117 0.49 -17.73 4.51
CA SER A 117 0.99 -17.31 3.19
C SER A 117 -0.11 -16.67 2.34
N PRO A 118 0.22 -15.78 1.38
CA PRO A 118 -0.78 -15.23 0.46
C PRO A 118 -1.57 -16.30 -0.29
N ILE A 119 -0.94 -17.42 -0.63
CA ILE A 119 -1.57 -18.54 -1.33
C ILE A 119 -2.56 -19.26 -0.42
N ASP A 120 -2.19 -19.55 0.83
CA ASP A 120 -3.09 -20.18 1.79
C ASP A 120 -4.26 -19.25 2.17
N LEU A 121 -3.99 -17.94 2.26
CA LEU A 121 -5.03 -16.94 2.46
C LEU A 121 -5.99 -16.88 1.27
N ALA A 122 -5.49 -16.94 0.03
CA ALA A 122 -6.33 -16.99 -1.16
C ALA A 122 -7.13 -18.30 -1.26
N ASN A 123 -6.55 -19.44 -0.87
CA ASN A 123 -7.24 -20.73 -0.87
C ASN A 123 -8.38 -20.77 0.16
N SER A 124 -8.16 -20.22 1.35
CA SER A 124 -9.18 -20.16 2.42
C SER A 124 -10.18 -19.01 2.22
N THR A 125 -9.74 -17.90 1.64
CA THR A 125 -10.53 -16.68 1.42
C THR A 125 -10.27 -16.14 0.01
N PRO A 126 -10.98 -16.65 -1.01
CA PRO A 126 -10.72 -16.35 -2.42
C PRO A 126 -10.75 -14.87 -2.81
N SER A 127 -11.42 -14.01 -2.03
CA SER A 127 -11.42 -12.55 -2.26
C SER A 127 -10.06 -11.88 -2.03
N PHE A 128 -9.07 -12.59 -1.47
CA PHE A 128 -7.69 -12.11 -1.37
C PHE A 128 -6.78 -12.64 -2.49
N GLY A 129 -7.32 -13.37 -3.47
CA GLY A 129 -6.54 -13.97 -4.55
C GLY A 129 -5.72 -12.95 -5.37
N TYR A 130 -6.22 -11.72 -5.55
CA TYR A 130 -5.47 -10.65 -6.21
C TYR A 130 -4.10 -10.36 -5.56
N GLN A 131 -3.95 -10.61 -4.26
CA GLN A 131 -2.69 -10.37 -3.54
C GLN A 131 -1.58 -11.33 -4.00
N THR A 132 -1.96 -12.52 -4.46
CA THR A 132 -1.01 -13.48 -5.04
C THR A 132 -0.38 -12.96 -6.32
N GLN A 133 -1.14 -12.23 -7.15
CA GLN A 133 -0.62 -11.61 -8.38
C GLN A 133 0.21 -10.37 -8.05
N LEU A 134 -0.37 -9.44 -7.27
CA LEU A 134 0.27 -8.15 -6.97
C LEU A 134 1.56 -8.31 -6.14
N GLY A 135 1.64 -9.33 -5.27
CA GLY A 135 2.79 -9.61 -4.43
C GLY A 135 3.71 -10.72 -4.96
N SER A 136 3.48 -11.19 -6.19
CA SER A 136 4.25 -12.26 -6.84
C SER A 136 5.66 -11.81 -7.22
N GLU A 137 6.60 -12.74 -7.19
CA GLU A 137 7.96 -12.53 -7.73
C GLU A 137 8.02 -12.61 -9.25
N GLU A 138 6.95 -13.06 -9.90
CA GLU A 138 6.83 -13.05 -11.37
C GLU A 138 6.87 -11.64 -11.94
N GLY A 139 6.55 -10.62 -11.13
CA GLY A 139 6.66 -9.21 -11.51
C GLY A 139 5.73 -8.83 -12.67
N ILE A 140 4.56 -9.47 -12.77
CA ILE A 140 3.59 -9.27 -13.86
C ILE A 140 3.14 -7.80 -13.90
N ILE A 141 2.95 -7.17 -12.74
CA ILE A 141 2.51 -5.78 -12.66
C ILE A 141 3.58 -4.86 -13.23
N GLU A 142 4.82 -5.02 -12.79
CA GLU A 142 5.97 -4.26 -13.27
C GLU A 142 6.14 -4.47 -14.77
N ALA A 143 6.14 -5.72 -15.26
CA ALA A 143 6.31 -6.03 -16.68
C ALA A 143 5.29 -5.31 -17.58
N ASN A 144 4.07 -5.06 -17.09
CA ASN A 144 3.01 -4.37 -17.83
C ASN A 144 2.92 -2.85 -17.53
N THR A 145 3.78 -2.30 -16.67
CA THR A 145 3.76 -0.89 -16.24
C THR A 145 5.11 -0.19 -16.46
N GLN A 146 5.84 -0.60 -17.50
CA GLN A 146 7.16 -0.04 -17.84
C GLN A 146 7.12 1.40 -18.38
N ASP A 147 5.97 1.83 -18.89
CA ASP A 147 5.73 3.19 -19.40
C ASP A 147 4.44 3.79 -18.83
N LYS A 148 4.21 5.08 -19.13
CA LYS A 148 3.02 5.81 -18.64
C LYS A 148 1.71 5.23 -19.15
N ASP A 149 1.69 4.64 -20.34
CA ASP A 149 0.49 4.02 -20.92
C ASP A 149 0.12 2.74 -20.16
N GLY A 150 1.12 1.91 -19.84
CA GLY A 150 0.97 0.73 -19.00
C GLY A 150 0.49 1.10 -17.59
N VAL A 151 1.12 2.11 -16.97
CA VAL A 151 0.69 2.65 -15.67
C VAL A 151 -0.75 3.17 -15.75
N TYR A 152 -1.11 3.91 -16.79
CA TYR A 152 -2.48 4.39 -17.01
C TYR A 152 -3.46 3.22 -17.10
N ARG A 153 -3.19 2.18 -17.90
CA ARG A 153 -4.09 1.02 -18.05
C ARG A 153 -4.28 0.27 -16.73
N PHE A 154 -3.19 0.10 -15.98
CA PHE A 154 -3.24 -0.49 -14.64
C PHE A 154 -4.10 0.35 -13.69
N LEU A 155 -3.87 1.66 -13.59
CA LEU A 155 -4.64 2.54 -12.71
C LEU A 155 -6.10 2.65 -13.16
N ASN A 156 -6.36 2.79 -14.45
CA ASN A 156 -7.70 2.81 -15.02
C ASN A 156 -8.48 1.54 -14.66
N THR A 157 -7.80 0.39 -14.65
CA THR A 157 -8.37 -0.88 -14.19
C THR A 157 -8.75 -0.83 -12.71
N LEU A 158 -7.85 -0.37 -11.84
CA LEU A 158 -8.10 -0.27 -10.39
C LEU A 158 -9.17 0.78 -10.03
N TYR A 159 -9.30 1.84 -10.82
CA TYR A 159 -10.33 2.86 -10.64
C TYR A 159 -11.64 2.52 -11.38
N GLY A 160 -11.89 1.26 -11.74
CA GLY A 160 -13.19 0.83 -12.26
C GLY A 160 -13.47 1.23 -13.71
N GLY A 161 -12.43 1.40 -14.51
CA GLY A 161 -12.55 1.40 -15.97
C GLY A 161 -13.20 0.09 -16.43
N SER A 162 -14.07 0.19 -17.42
CA SER A 162 -14.82 -0.95 -17.96
C SER A 162 -14.87 -0.91 -19.47
N THR A 163 -15.05 -2.08 -20.09
CA THR A 163 -15.35 -2.17 -21.52
C THR A 163 -16.73 -1.59 -21.84
N SER A 164 -17.04 -1.38 -23.12
CA SER A 164 -18.35 -0.88 -23.56
C SER A 164 -19.52 -1.81 -23.16
N ASP A 165 -19.27 -3.11 -23.02
CA ASP A 165 -20.22 -4.11 -22.53
C ASP A 165 -20.18 -4.30 -20.99
N GLY A 166 -19.46 -3.42 -20.27
CA GLY A 166 -19.51 -3.34 -18.81
C GLY A 166 -18.61 -4.33 -18.06
N LYS A 167 -17.64 -4.95 -18.72
CA LYS A 167 -16.68 -5.87 -18.08
C LYS A 167 -15.54 -5.09 -17.43
N TYR A 168 -15.13 -5.55 -16.25
CA TYR A 168 -13.97 -5.02 -15.53
C TYR A 168 -12.75 -5.91 -15.76
N ALA A 169 -11.57 -5.30 -15.83
CA ALA A 169 -10.30 -6.04 -15.92
C ALA A 169 -9.67 -6.36 -14.54
N PHE A 170 -10.36 -6.05 -13.43
CA PHE A 170 -9.92 -6.44 -12.10
C PHE A 170 -10.92 -7.42 -11.48
N SER A 171 -10.40 -8.45 -10.82
CA SER A 171 -11.19 -9.29 -9.92
C SER A 171 -10.45 -9.49 -8.60
N ALA A 172 -11.18 -9.56 -7.50
CA ALA A 172 -10.61 -9.88 -6.18
C ALA A 172 -9.96 -11.28 -6.14
N MET A 173 -10.39 -12.18 -7.03
CA MET A 173 -9.90 -13.56 -7.08
C MET A 173 -8.60 -13.73 -7.87
N ALA A 174 -8.39 -12.96 -8.95
CA ALA A 174 -7.26 -13.15 -9.85
C ALA A 174 -6.36 -11.91 -10.03
N GLY A 175 -6.83 -10.74 -9.58
CA GLY A 175 -6.16 -9.47 -9.83
C GLY A 175 -6.49 -8.89 -11.19
N VAL A 176 -5.48 -8.33 -11.87
CA VAL A 176 -5.59 -7.60 -13.13
C VAL A 176 -5.45 -8.54 -14.32
N ASP A 177 -6.43 -8.50 -15.23
CA ASP A 177 -6.35 -9.04 -16.58
C ASP A 177 -5.79 -7.97 -17.52
N PHE A 178 -4.50 -8.04 -17.83
CA PHE A 178 -3.85 -7.05 -18.69
C PHE A 178 -4.30 -7.11 -20.16
N ALA A 179 -4.79 -8.25 -20.64
CA ALA A 179 -5.34 -8.35 -21.98
C ALA A 179 -6.65 -7.56 -22.09
N LEU A 180 -7.51 -7.68 -21.09
CA LEU A 180 -8.76 -6.90 -21.01
C LEU A 180 -8.51 -5.43 -20.64
N ALA A 181 -7.49 -5.14 -19.82
CA ALA A 181 -7.14 -3.78 -19.40
C ALA A 181 -6.87 -2.84 -20.59
N SER A 182 -6.35 -3.38 -21.70
CA SER A 182 -6.10 -2.63 -22.93
C SER A 182 -7.37 -2.18 -23.67
N GLN A 183 -8.53 -2.72 -23.31
CA GLN A 183 -9.82 -2.49 -23.97
C GLN A 183 -10.76 -1.61 -23.14
N LEU A 184 -10.32 -1.15 -21.97
CA LEU A 184 -11.16 -0.40 -21.06
C LEU A 184 -11.39 1.04 -21.53
N SER A 185 -12.62 1.49 -21.38
CA SER A 185 -12.95 2.91 -21.37
C SER A 185 -12.42 3.57 -20.10
N ARG A 186 -12.29 4.90 -20.13
CA ARG A 186 -11.83 5.68 -18.98
C ARG A 186 -12.78 5.51 -17.79
N THR A 187 -12.21 5.37 -16.60
CA THR A 187 -12.92 5.46 -15.34
C THR A 187 -13.75 6.75 -15.22
N ARG A 188 -14.85 6.65 -14.47
CA ARG A 188 -15.67 7.79 -14.04
C ARG A 188 -15.30 8.32 -12.66
N LEU A 189 -14.43 7.61 -11.92
CA LEU A 189 -14.04 7.95 -10.55
C LEU A 189 -12.95 9.02 -10.49
N LEU A 190 -12.19 9.19 -11.58
CA LEU A 190 -11.16 10.21 -11.73
C LEU A 190 -11.40 10.98 -13.01
N ASP A 191 -11.18 12.30 -12.95
CA ASP A 191 -11.06 13.10 -14.16
C ASP A 191 -9.69 12.91 -14.84
N ALA A 192 -9.48 13.60 -15.97
CA ALA A 192 -8.27 13.45 -16.75
C ALA A 192 -7.02 13.99 -16.03
N GLU A 193 -7.15 15.10 -15.29
CA GLU A 193 -6.03 15.75 -14.60
C GLU A 193 -5.63 14.92 -13.38
N GLU A 194 -6.60 14.41 -12.62
CA GLU A 194 -6.36 13.52 -11.50
C GLU A 194 -5.67 12.22 -11.94
N MET A 195 -6.15 11.59 -13.03
CA MET A 195 -5.53 10.39 -13.58
C MET A 195 -4.10 10.68 -14.06
N GLU A 196 -3.88 11.77 -14.78
CA GLU A 196 -2.55 12.17 -15.24
C GLU A 196 -1.59 12.39 -14.05
N TYR A 197 -2.05 13.03 -12.98
CA TYR A 197 -1.26 13.18 -11.75
C TYR A 197 -0.82 11.82 -11.22
N TYR A 198 -1.75 10.87 -11.07
CA TYR A 198 -1.41 9.53 -10.56
C TYR A 198 -0.43 8.81 -11.49
N VAL A 199 -0.67 8.83 -12.80
CA VAL A 199 0.24 8.22 -13.78
C VAL A 199 1.64 8.79 -13.64
N ASN A 200 1.78 10.11 -13.51
CA ASN A 200 3.07 10.77 -13.35
C ASN A 200 3.78 10.41 -12.04
N GLU A 201 3.07 10.35 -10.91
CA GLU A 201 3.67 9.99 -9.63
C GLU A 201 4.05 8.50 -9.55
N TYR A 202 3.26 7.59 -10.14
CA TYR A 202 3.62 6.16 -10.23
C TYR A 202 4.75 5.91 -11.22
N ALA A 203 4.75 6.57 -12.39
CA ALA A 203 5.81 6.42 -13.38
C ALA A 203 7.18 6.92 -12.90
N ARG A 204 7.23 7.75 -11.85
CA ARG A 204 8.48 8.24 -11.25
C ARG A 204 9.37 7.10 -10.73
N ASN A 205 8.77 6.14 -10.02
CA ASN A 205 9.48 5.06 -9.34
C ASN A 205 9.06 3.66 -9.83
N GLY A 206 8.03 3.58 -10.68
CA GLY A 206 7.38 2.32 -11.06
C GLY A 206 6.53 1.72 -9.94
N LEU A 207 5.98 0.53 -10.21
CA LEU A 207 5.02 -0.15 -9.32
C LEU A 207 5.67 -1.16 -8.35
N ARG A 208 7.00 -1.33 -8.44
CA ARG A 208 7.73 -2.29 -7.61
C ARG A 208 7.64 -1.98 -6.12
N GLY A 209 7.78 -0.72 -5.71
CA GLY A 209 7.70 -0.34 -4.29
C GLY A 209 6.34 -0.68 -3.66
N PRO A 210 5.23 -0.27 -4.28
CA PRO A 210 3.87 -0.66 -3.86
C PRO A 210 3.66 -2.18 -3.79
N CYS A 211 4.15 -2.93 -4.77
CA CYS A 211 4.08 -4.40 -4.79
C CYS A 211 4.94 -5.05 -3.69
N GLU A 212 6.17 -4.57 -3.47
CA GLU A 212 7.05 -5.04 -2.38
C GLU A 212 6.42 -4.80 -1.01
N PHE A 213 5.77 -3.64 -0.80
CA PHE A 213 5.02 -3.36 0.42
C PHE A 213 3.92 -4.39 0.65
N LEU A 214 3.13 -4.73 -0.38
CA LEU A 214 2.12 -5.77 -0.29
C LEU A 214 2.75 -7.12 0.08
N SER A 215 3.83 -7.52 -0.59
CA SER A 215 4.54 -8.77 -0.29
C SER A 215 5.01 -8.82 1.17
N VAL A 216 5.50 -7.71 1.73
CA VAL A 216 5.97 -7.63 3.13
C VAL A 216 4.81 -7.68 4.10
N VAL A 217 3.75 -6.91 3.85
CA VAL A 217 2.63 -6.83 4.78
C VAL A 217 1.87 -8.16 4.80
N VAL A 218 1.58 -8.77 3.66
CA VAL A 218 0.94 -10.09 3.63
C VAL A 218 1.82 -11.14 4.33
N ARG A 219 3.15 -11.06 4.17
CA ARG A 219 4.09 -11.96 4.87
C ARG A 219 4.23 -11.72 6.38
N ARG A 220 4.02 -10.49 6.87
CA ARG A 220 4.24 -10.10 8.28
C ARG A 220 2.99 -9.73 9.07
N LEU A 221 1.81 -9.73 8.45
CA LEU A 221 0.52 -9.54 9.14
C LEU A 221 0.29 -10.52 10.30
N TYR A 222 1.05 -11.60 10.23
CA TYR A 222 0.85 -12.84 10.92
C TYR A 222 2.07 -13.26 11.77
N THR A 223 3.03 -12.37 12.00
CA THR A 223 4.12 -12.61 12.95
C THR A 223 4.25 -11.47 13.94
N ALA A 224 3.77 -11.68 15.17
CA ALA A 224 4.17 -10.87 16.30
C ALA A 224 5.64 -11.17 16.63
N THR A 225 6.51 -10.17 16.55
CA THR A 225 7.80 -10.24 17.25
C THR A 225 7.53 -9.89 18.70
N THR A 226 7.22 -10.90 19.49
CA THR A 226 7.19 -10.80 20.95
C THR A 226 8.65 -10.68 21.43
N THR A 227 9.18 -9.47 21.54
CA THR A 227 10.30 -9.26 22.48
C THR A 227 9.70 -9.28 23.86
N ALA A 228 9.65 -10.48 24.45
CA ALA A 228 9.43 -10.64 25.87
C ALA A 228 10.60 -9.94 26.59
N HIS A 229 10.32 -8.79 27.20
CA HIS A 229 11.19 -8.28 28.26
C HIS A 229 11.01 -9.21 29.46
N THR A 230 11.94 -10.15 29.62
CA THR A 230 12.13 -10.85 30.89
C THR A 230 12.70 -9.85 31.91
N THR A 231 11.88 -9.50 32.90
CA THR A 231 12.31 -8.94 34.19
C THR A 231 13.08 -9.98 34.98
#